data_AF-A0A5C6LKP0-F1
#
_entry.id   AF-A0A5C6LKP0-F1
#
_cell.length_a   1.000
_cell.length_b   1.000
_cell.length_c   1.000
_cell.angle_alpha   90.00
_cell.angle_beta   90.00
_cell.angle_gamma   90.00
#
_symmetry.space_group_name_H-M   'P 1'
#
loop_
_entity.id
_entity.type
_entity.pdbx_description
1 polymer ?
#
loop_
_entity_poly.entity_id
_entity_poly.type
_entity_poly.pdbx_seq_one_letter_code
_entity_poly.pdbx_strand_id
1 'polypeptide(L)'
;MNFKTLLLKDAIAQELLNSLAADFESLLEESEDLIVRIYEGDTVLNESIDLYDLFYEENVAGIIVNGNLTVNGTIIDYELDTYSCFLQIKGSLNCHTLASGCAEILIAGDANITEALVAFYK
;
A
#
# COMPACT_ATOMS: atom_id res chain seq x y z
N MET A 1 13.16 -8.66 7.15
CA MET A 1 12.41 -9.18 5.97
C MET A 1 13.03 -8.62 4.72
N ASN A 2 13.03 -9.36 3.61
CA ASN A 2 13.67 -8.93 2.38
C ASN A 2 12.58 -8.63 1.34
N PHE A 3 12.14 -7.38 1.26
CA PHE A 3 11.43 -6.88 0.09
C PHE A 3 12.45 -6.43 -0.95
N LYS A 4 12.02 -6.39 -2.21
CA LYS A 4 12.77 -5.68 -3.25
C LYS A 4 12.23 -4.26 -3.36
N THR A 5 13.10 -3.35 -3.77
CA THR A 5 12.72 -1.96 -4.06
C THR A 5 12.76 -1.74 -5.56
N LEU A 6 11.74 -1.07 -6.09
CA LEU A 6 11.64 -0.65 -7.48
C LEU A 6 11.26 0.84 -7.51
N LEU A 7 11.78 1.64 -8.45
CA LEU A 7 11.30 3.00 -8.61
C LEU A 7 9.84 2.99 -9.10
N LEU A 8 9.04 3.97 -8.68
CA LEU A 8 7.64 4.09 -9.09
C LEU A 8 7.50 4.09 -10.62
N LYS A 9 8.33 4.88 -11.31
CA LYS A 9 8.37 4.92 -12.79
C LYS A 9 8.62 3.56 -13.43
N ASP A 10 9.48 2.74 -12.82
CA ASP A 10 9.80 1.40 -13.32
C ASP A 10 8.66 0.43 -13.03
N ALA A 11 7.93 0.60 -11.91
CA ALA A 11 6.74 -0.19 -11.59
C ALA A 11 5.58 0.10 -12.56
N ILE A 12 5.41 1.36 -12.96
CA ILE A 12 4.45 1.78 -13.99
C ILE A 12 4.85 1.19 -15.35
N ALA A 13 6.12 1.33 -15.74
CA ALA A 13 6.63 0.80 -17.02
C ALA A 13 6.52 -0.73 -17.12
N GLN A 14 6.53 -1.42 -15.98
CA GLN A 14 6.32 -2.87 -15.87
C GLN A 14 4.84 -3.27 -15.71
N GLU A 15 3.90 -2.32 -15.81
CA GLU A 15 2.46 -2.56 -15.73
C GLU A 15 2.00 -3.19 -14.39
N LEU A 16 2.78 -3.00 -13.31
CA LEU A 16 2.48 -3.62 -12.01
C LEU A 16 1.31 -2.97 -11.28
N LEU A 17 0.95 -1.74 -11.69
CA LEU A 17 0.01 -0.85 -11.02
C LEU A 17 -1.30 -0.66 -11.81
N ASN A 18 -1.50 -1.36 -12.93
CA ASN A 18 -2.67 -1.16 -13.82
C ASN A 18 -4.04 -1.44 -13.18
N SER A 19 -4.06 -2.11 -12.01
CA SER A 19 -5.28 -2.37 -11.26
C SER A 19 -5.63 -1.26 -10.26
N LEU A 20 -4.75 -0.29 -10.07
CA LEU A 20 -4.93 0.85 -9.17
C LEU A 20 -5.50 2.03 -9.99
N ALA A 21 -6.35 2.82 -9.35
CA ALA A 21 -7.02 3.98 -9.91
C ALA A 21 -6.24 5.28 -9.70
N ALA A 22 -5.27 5.29 -8.79
CA ALA A 22 -4.45 6.47 -8.51
C ALA A 22 -3.73 7.00 -9.75
N ASP A 23 -3.66 8.34 -9.84
CA ASP A 23 -2.90 9.03 -10.89
C ASP A 23 -1.42 9.10 -10.54
N PHE A 24 -0.69 8.05 -10.93
CA PHE A 24 0.75 7.97 -10.70
C PHE A 24 1.57 8.88 -11.63
N GLU A 25 1.00 9.38 -12.73
CA GLU A 25 1.71 10.29 -13.62
C GLU A 25 1.90 11.64 -12.92
N SER A 26 0.84 12.17 -12.29
CA SER A 26 0.90 13.37 -11.45
C SER A 26 1.91 13.22 -10.29
N LEU A 27 1.96 12.05 -9.65
CA LEU A 27 2.92 11.75 -8.58
C LEU A 27 4.39 11.83 -9.05
N LEU A 28 4.67 11.39 -10.27
CA LEU A 28 6.02 11.45 -10.85
C LEU A 28 6.46 12.87 -11.19
N GLU A 29 5.53 13.79 -11.44
CA GLU A 29 5.85 15.22 -11.63
C GLU A 29 6.32 15.86 -10.31
N GLU A 30 5.83 15.37 -9.16
CA GLU A 30 6.21 15.88 -7.84
C GLU A 30 7.51 15.24 -7.31
N SER A 31 7.73 13.95 -7.56
CA SER A 31 8.93 13.24 -7.08
C SER A 31 9.33 12.05 -7.95
N GLU A 32 10.55 12.09 -8.49
CA GLU A 32 11.12 10.99 -9.28
C GLU A 32 11.76 9.87 -8.43
N ASP A 33 11.95 10.11 -7.13
CA ASP A 33 12.67 9.22 -6.21
C ASP A 33 11.73 8.26 -5.45
N LEU A 34 10.42 8.35 -5.69
CA LEU A 34 9.43 7.47 -5.08
C LEU A 34 9.69 6.00 -5.42
N ILE A 35 9.58 5.15 -4.42
CA ILE A 35 9.79 3.71 -4.54
C ILE A 35 8.55 2.88 -4.23
N VAL A 36 8.52 1.68 -4.79
CA VAL A 36 7.57 0.62 -4.48
C VAL A 36 8.32 -0.53 -3.80
N ARG A 37 7.82 -0.98 -2.65
CA ARG A 37 8.33 -2.17 -1.94
C ARG A 37 7.57 -3.40 -2.40
N ILE A 38 8.28 -4.39 -2.93
CA ILE A 38 7.70 -5.62 -3.48
C ILE A 38 8.09 -6.80 -2.59
N TYR A 39 7.09 -7.42 -1.99
CA TYR A 39 7.20 -8.64 -1.20
C TYR A 39 6.79 -9.84 -2.06
N GLU A 40 7.71 -10.78 -2.23
CA GLU A 40 7.46 -12.01 -3.00
C GLU A 40 6.89 -13.11 -2.10
N GLY A 41 5.71 -13.63 -2.45
CA GLY A 41 5.04 -14.69 -1.70
C GLY A 41 4.32 -14.20 -0.44
N ASP A 42 3.90 -15.17 0.38
CA ASP A 42 3.16 -14.91 1.61
C ASP A 42 4.02 -14.15 2.62
N THR A 43 3.47 -13.05 3.14
CA THR A 43 4.18 -12.09 3.98
C THR A 43 3.46 -11.90 5.31
N VAL A 44 4.24 -11.91 6.39
CA VAL A 44 3.76 -11.59 7.74
C VAL A 44 4.49 -10.35 8.22
N LEU A 45 3.78 -9.28 8.58
CA LEU A 45 4.35 -8.08 9.18
C LEU A 45 3.91 -8.03 10.65
N ASN A 46 4.88 -8.01 11.56
CA ASN A 46 4.60 -8.01 13.00
C ASN A 46 4.33 -6.61 13.55
N GLU A 47 4.76 -5.58 12.85
CA GLU A 47 4.63 -4.19 13.24
C GLU A 47 3.43 -3.55 12.53
N SER A 48 3.00 -2.40 13.05
CA SER A 48 2.00 -1.57 12.37
C SER A 48 2.58 -1.01 11.08
N ILE A 49 1.69 -0.79 10.12
CA ILE A 49 2.00 -0.15 8.83
C ILE A 49 1.31 1.19 8.86
N ASP A 50 2.10 2.27 8.90
CA ASP A 50 1.59 3.62 8.72
C ASP A 50 1.85 4.05 7.27
N LEU A 51 0.78 4.09 6.48
CA LEU A 51 0.83 4.37 5.05
C LEU A 51 1.15 5.85 4.76
N TYR A 52 0.83 6.75 5.68
CA TYR A 52 1.19 8.16 5.57
C TYR A 52 2.68 8.36 5.81
N ASP A 53 3.20 7.83 6.93
CA ASP A 53 4.62 7.94 7.28
C ASP A 53 5.49 7.26 6.21
N LEU A 54 5.07 6.10 5.69
CA LEU A 54 5.77 5.43 4.60
C LEU A 54 5.93 6.32 3.36
N PHE A 55 4.90 7.09 3.02
CA PHE A 55 4.94 7.98 1.88
C PHE A 55 5.84 9.19 2.13
N TYR A 56 5.59 9.94 3.21
CA TYR A 56 6.22 11.23 3.46
C TYR A 56 7.61 11.15 4.08
N GLU A 57 7.86 10.17 4.94
CA GLU A 57 9.13 10.05 5.68
C GLU A 57 10.08 9.05 5.01
N GLU A 58 9.55 8.07 4.27
CA GLU A 58 10.35 6.99 3.68
C GLU A 58 10.35 6.97 2.13
N ASN A 59 9.66 7.91 1.46
CA ASN A 59 9.49 7.98 0.00
C ASN A 59 8.91 6.70 -0.62
N VAL A 60 8.07 5.97 0.11
CA VAL A 60 7.43 4.74 -0.36
C VAL A 60 6.07 5.10 -0.93
N ALA A 61 5.98 5.16 -2.26
CA ALA A 61 4.71 5.34 -2.95
C ALA A 61 3.75 4.18 -2.77
N GLY A 62 4.26 2.96 -2.57
CA GLY A 62 3.40 1.81 -2.38
C GLY A 62 4.08 0.51 -1.97
N ILE A 63 3.23 -0.42 -1.55
CA ILE A 63 3.60 -1.80 -1.21
C ILE A 63 2.83 -2.75 -2.13
N ILE A 64 3.55 -3.71 -2.72
CA ILE A 64 2.98 -4.84 -3.45
C ILE A 64 3.33 -6.13 -2.72
N VAL A 65 2.33 -6.96 -2.44
CA VAL A 65 2.50 -8.31 -1.90
C VAL A 65 2.03 -9.33 -2.94
N ASN A 66 2.98 -10.08 -3.51
CA ASN A 66 2.72 -11.17 -4.47
C ASN A 66 2.33 -12.47 -3.75
N GLY A 67 1.37 -12.38 -2.83
CA GLY A 67 0.90 -13.47 -1.99
C GLY A 67 -0.13 -12.98 -0.97
N ASN A 68 -0.34 -13.76 0.09
CA ASN A 68 -1.16 -13.36 1.23
C ASN A 68 -0.40 -12.38 2.13
N LEU A 69 -1.11 -11.43 2.72
CA LEU A 69 -0.56 -10.52 3.73
C LEU A 69 -1.23 -10.77 5.08
N THR A 70 -0.43 -11.05 6.11
CA THR A 70 -0.86 -10.98 7.50
C THR A 70 -0.17 -9.81 8.19
N VAL A 71 -0.95 -8.91 8.79
CA VAL A 71 -0.42 -7.82 9.62
C VAL A 71 -0.89 -8.03 11.05
N ASN A 72 0.05 -8.31 11.95
CA ASN A 72 -0.24 -8.50 13.37
C ASN A 72 -0.36 -7.16 14.11
N GLY A 73 0.17 -6.08 13.54
CA GLY A 73 -0.08 -4.70 13.95
C GLY A 73 -1.32 -4.11 13.28
N THR A 74 -1.42 -2.79 13.33
CA THR A 74 -2.49 -2.02 12.66
C THR A 74 -2.03 -1.58 11.28
N ILE A 75 -2.91 -1.65 10.28
CA ILE A 75 -2.72 -0.89 9.04
C ILE A 75 -3.44 0.44 9.21
N ILE A 76 -2.72 1.54 9.10
CA ILE A 76 -3.26 2.88 9.32
C ILE A 76 -2.86 3.85 8.24
N ASP A 77 -3.82 4.69 7.86
CA ASP A 77 -3.65 5.87 7.05
C ASP A 77 -4.49 6.99 7.67
N TYR A 78 -3.82 8.04 8.14
CA TYR A 78 -4.47 9.23 8.72
C TYR A 78 -4.65 10.35 7.71
N GLU A 79 -4.18 10.18 6.47
CA GLU A 79 -4.34 11.18 5.42
C GLU A 79 -5.76 11.18 4.89
N LEU A 80 -6.28 12.38 4.63
CA LEU A 80 -7.68 12.60 4.31
C LEU A 80 -7.88 13.18 2.91
N ASP A 81 -6.92 13.92 2.37
CA ASP A 81 -7.09 14.72 1.16
C ASP A 81 -5.87 14.69 0.21
N THR A 82 -4.76 14.06 0.57
CA THR A 82 -3.57 13.92 -0.30
C THR A 82 -3.09 12.48 -0.45
N TYR A 83 -1.84 12.27 -0.87
CA TYR A 83 -1.28 10.98 -1.22
C TYR A 83 -0.80 10.22 0.01
N SER A 84 -1.07 8.92 0.04
CA SER A 84 -0.50 7.97 0.99
C SER A 84 0.01 6.75 0.24
N CYS A 85 0.86 5.96 0.90
CA CYS A 85 1.38 4.71 0.36
C CYS A 85 0.21 3.78 -0.03
N PHE A 86 0.11 3.42 -1.31
CA PHE A 86 -0.89 2.44 -1.74
C PHE A 86 -0.52 1.03 -1.22
N LEU A 87 -1.51 0.16 -1.09
CA LEU A 87 -1.30 -1.23 -0.70
C LEU A 87 -2.01 -2.19 -1.65
N GLN A 88 -1.24 -2.95 -2.43
CA GLN A 88 -1.74 -3.93 -3.38
C GLN A 88 -1.38 -5.36 -2.95
N ILE A 89 -2.38 -6.18 -2.65
CA ILE A 89 -2.22 -7.56 -2.18
C ILE A 89 -2.83 -8.50 -3.22
N LYS A 90 -1.99 -9.34 -3.84
CA LYS A 90 -2.42 -10.30 -4.88
C LYS A 90 -3.10 -11.55 -4.29
N GLY A 91 -2.99 -11.78 -2.99
CA GLY A 91 -3.71 -12.81 -2.24
C GLY A 91 -4.74 -12.22 -1.27
N SER A 92 -4.90 -12.89 -0.12
CA SER A 92 -5.82 -12.46 0.94
C SER A 92 -5.12 -11.58 1.98
N LEU A 93 -5.87 -10.69 2.62
CA LEU A 93 -5.44 -9.91 3.77
C LEU A 93 -6.00 -10.52 5.05
N ASN A 94 -5.16 -10.62 6.07
CA ASN A 94 -5.55 -10.84 7.47
C ASN A 94 -4.93 -9.74 8.34
N CYS A 95 -5.75 -8.93 8.99
CA CYS A 95 -5.28 -8.02 10.02
C CYS A 95 -6.32 -7.83 11.12
N HIS A 96 -5.85 -7.40 12.29
CA HIS A 96 -6.78 -7.07 13.37
C HIS A 96 -7.50 -5.75 13.09
N THR A 97 -6.74 -4.69 12.81
CA THR A 97 -7.28 -3.34 12.62
C THR A 97 -6.84 -2.75 11.28
N LEU A 98 -7.80 -2.22 10.52
CA LEU A 98 -7.57 -1.38 9.36
C LEU A 98 -8.27 -0.03 9.56
N ALA A 99 -7.50 1.05 9.58
CA ALA A 99 -8.01 2.42 9.54
C ALA A 99 -7.49 3.10 8.27
N SER A 100 -8.37 3.38 7.31
CA SER A 100 -7.97 3.96 6.03
C SER A 100 -8.70 5.28 5.79
N GLY A 101 -7.93 6.33 5.50
CA GLY A 101 -8.43 7.63 5.09
C GLY A 101 -8.64 7.66 3.58
N CYS A 102 -7.60 8.04 2.82
CA CYS A 102 -7.62 8.15 1.36
C CYS A 102 -6.75 7.13 0.62
N ALA A 103 -5.91 6.36 1.33
CA ALA A 103 -5.00 5.40 0.71
C ALA A 103 -5.75 4.35 -0.14
N GLU A 104 -5.26 4.12 -1.35
CA GLU A 104 -5.79 3.06 -2.20
C GLU A 104 -5.29 1.69 -1.73
N ILE A 105 -6.22 0.86 -1.25
CA ILE A 105 -5.94 -0.50 -0.76
C ILE A 105 -6.71 -1.50 -1.62
N LEU A 106 -5.97 -2.31 -2.37
CA LEU A 106 -6.50 -3.32 -3.28
C LEU A 106 -6.16 -4.73 -2.79
N ILE A 107 -7.18 -5.55 -2.54
CA ILE A 107 -7.05 -6.94 -2.09
C ILE A 107 -7.73 -7.82 -3.13
N ALA A 108 -6.97 -8.73 -3.75
CA ALA A 108 -7.50 -9.62 -4.79
C ALA A 108 -8.23 -10.85 -4.22
N GLY A 109 -7.86 -11.29 -3.02
CA GLY A 109 -8.48 -12.39 -2.29
C GLY A 109 -9.43 -11.90 -1.19
N ASP A 110 -9.54 -12.68 -0.12
CA ASP A 110 -10.42 -12.36 1.00
C ASP A 110 -9.79 -11.29 1.90
N ALA A 111 -10.61 -10.36 2.40
CA ALA A 111 -10.22 -9.37 3.40
C ALA A 111 -10.78 -9.80 4.77
N ASN A 112 -9.94 -10.41 5.60
CA ASN A 112 -10.27 -10.82 6.96
C ASN A 112 -9.80 -9.75 7.94
N ILE A 113 -10.67 -8.79 8.23
CA ILE A 113 -10.38 -7.63 9.09
C ILE A 113 -11.31 -7.69 10.30
N THR A 114 -10.75 -7.64 11.52
CA THR A 114 -11.57 -7.70 12.74
C THR A 114 -12.25 -6.36 13.03
N GLU A 115 -11.51 -5.27 12.90
CA GLU A 115 -11.96 -3.90 13.14
C GLU A 115 -11.59 -3.02 11.94
N ALA A 116 -12.57 -2.38 11.32
CA ALA A 116 -12.36 -1.51 10.17
C ALA A 116 -12.98 -0.13 10.39
N LEU A 117 -12.19 0.92 10.18
CA LEU A 117 -12.66 2.29 10.02
C LEU A 117 -12.23 2.79 8.65
N VAL A 118 -13.18 3.08 7.78
CA VAL A 118 -12.90 3.55 6.41
C VAL A 118 -13.61 4.88 6.21
N ALA A 119 -12.83 5.94 5.96
CA ALA A 119 -13.38 7.21 5.52
C ALA A 119 -13.79 7.09 4.06
N PHE A 120 -14.93 7.69 3.70
CA PHE A 120 -15.33 7.83 2.30
C PHE A 120 -15.91 9.21 2.09
N TYR A 121 -15.52 9.84 0.98
CA TYR A 121 -16.11 11.09 0.52
C TYR A 121 -17.22 10.82 -0.50
N LYS A 122 -18.22 11.71 -0.53
CA LYS A 122 -19.34 11.67 -1.47
C LYS A 122 -19.16 12.68 -2.59
#